data_AF-A0A960U6H0-F1
#
_entry.id   AF-A0A960U6H0-F1
#
_cell.length_a   1.000
_cell.length_b   1.000
_cell.length_c   1.000
_cell.angle_alpha   90.00
_cell.angle_beta   90.00
_cell.angle_gamma   90.00
#
_symmetry.space_group_name_H-M   'P 1'
#
loop_
_entity.id
_entity.type
_entity.pdbx_description
1 polymer ?
#
loop_
_entity_poly.entity_id
_entity_poly.type
_entity_poly.pdbx_seq_one_letter_code
_entity_poly.pdbx_strand_id
1 'polypeptide(L)'
;ILVETDTEEYEYSFPHELKSGFLEKRNISYLNKEGLFLNPSIDLDFFSKLSSCIENSIEHLPSFFSQERRNYILKNLKFILQSLYSKKDLVWISEKIRTEFLHENGIEVYTIRSTELLASEAFQEFMECIYSHGGSFREIHNQALKDYRIEHRIKNHAQPLPDLTGADLPFWIYENGNRNRLSDKMNIQKETIFPSAITLSMYVRMFLAEYFVHGTGGKRYEVIGDKLFEKFFSYKASSYSVVSCTMNLQIPEEILSKCIDKTEYTKIQRVYEFSPEKFLEKDNPLYLKKLELLGKLQEAGADKKSINKSIQALHQDIRLILQDKKILPSEEELKEYETTMNLQKERTFPFYYYNIQEMLNIFA
;
A
#
# COMPACT_ATOMS: atom_id res chain seq x y z
N ILE A 1 -10.29 -17.10 5.42
CA ILE A 1 -9.29 -16.99 6.53
C ILE A 1 -8.20 -16.03 6.07
N LEU A 2 -8.03 -14.90 6.75
CA LEU A 2 -6.86 -14.02 6.53
C LEU A 2 -5.77 -14.48 7.52
N VAL A 3 -4.64 -14.96 7.00
CA VAL A 3 -3.50 -15.39 7.83
C VAL A 3 -2.36 -14.41 7.59
N GLU A 4 -2.20 -13.45 8.51
CA GLU A 4 -1.07 -12.53 8.50
C GLU A 4 0.11 -13.20 9.21
N THR A 5 0.99 -13.81 8.42
CA THR A 5 2.23 -14.46 8.90
C THR A 5 3.40 -13.53 8.68
N ASP A 6 4.24 -13.33 9.71
CA ASP A 6 5.32 -12.34 9.74
C ASP A 6 4.83 -10.89 9.58
N THR A 7 4.36 -10.31 10.69
CA THR A 7 4.86 -8.98 11.07
C THR A 7 5.07 -8.93 12.58
N GLU A 8 6.26 -8.50 13.01
CA GLU A 8 6.48 -7.94 14.35
C GLU A 8 5.92 -6.50 14.45
N GLU A 9 5.07 -6.12 13.49
CA GLU A 9 5.00 -4.80 12.86
C GLU A 9 3.65 -4.60 12.14
N TYR A 10 2.53 -4.36 12.84
CA TYR A 10 1.23 -4.24 12.15
C TYR A 10 1.23 -3.07 11.16
N GLU A 11 0.89 -3.35 9.91
CA GLU A 11 0.75 -2.37 8.84
C GLU A 11 -0.62 -1.72 8.86
N TYR A 12 -0.76 -0.58 9.55
CA TYR A 12 -2.01 0.16 9.50
C TYR A 12 -2.10 1.05 8.27
N SER A 13 -3.03 0.72 7.37
CA SER A 13 -3.54 1.67 6.39
C SER A 13 -4.44 2.71 7.08
N PHE A 14 -3.80 3.73 7.65
CA PHE A 14 -4.43 5.00 8.01
C PHE A 14 -3.79 6.13 7.20
N PRO A 15 -4.52 7.20 6.88
CA PRO A 15 -3.91 8.43 6.37
C PRO A 15 -2.80 8.92 7.32
N HIS A 16 -1.62 9.21 6.79
CA HIS A 16 -0.52 9.93 7.44
C HIS A 16 -0.08 11.04 6.50
N GLU A 17 0.23 12.26 6.94
CA GLU A 17 0.63 13.33 6.00
C GLU A 17 1.81 12.91 5.08
N LEU A 18 1.72 13.10 3.74
CA LEU A 18 2.92 13.07 2.88
C LEU A 18 3.86 14.19 3.36
N LYS A 19 5.03 14.29 2.73
CA LYS A 19 5.78 15.56 2.64
C LYS A 19 5.02 16.67 1.86
N SER A 20 3.68 16.61 1.81
CA SER A 20 2.74 17.47 1.04
C SER A 20 1.22 17.21 1.21
N GLY A 21 0.73 16.12 1.80
CA GLY A 21 -0.57 15.53 1.44
C GLY A 21 -0.89 14.28 2.28
N PHE A 22 -1.14 13.08 1.73
CA PHE A 22 -1.38 11.84 2.53
C PHE A 22 -0.73 10.51 2.03
N LEU A 23 0.29 10.00 2.75
CA LEU A 23 0.59 8.59 3.17
C LEU A 23 2.09 8.30 3.46
N GLU A 24 2.42 7.68 4.62
CA GLU A 24 3.62 6.84 4.85
C GLU A 24 3.22 5.60 5.68
N LYS A 25 3.70 4.42 5.26
CA LYS A 25 3.48 3.13 5.94
C LYS A 25 4.25 3.08 7.26
N ARG A 26 3.54 3.05 8.40
CA ARG A 26 4.18 2.95 9.73
C ARG A 26 3.96 1.58 10.37
N ASN A 27 5.07 0.87 10.51
CA ASN A 27 5.18 -0.37 11.24
C ASN A 27 5.23 -0.09 12.76
N ILE A 28 4.42 -0.78 13.56
CA ILE A 28 4.36 -0.63 15.04
C ILE A 28 4.81 -1.95 15.69
N SER A 29 5.76 -1.93 16.62
CA SER A 29 6.25 -3.15 17.26
C SER A 29 5.51 -3.53 18.55
N TYR A 30 5.27 -4.84 18.75
CA TYR A 30 4.29 -5.39 19.70
C TYR A 30 4.88 -6.26 20.82
N LEU A 31 5.86 -5.74 21.55
CA LEU A 31 6.44 -6.46 22.69
C LEU A 31 6.28 -5.66 23.98
N ASN A 32 5.55 -6.23 24.96
CA ASN A 32 5.54 -5.70 26.32
C ASN A 32 6.82 -6.13 27.07
N LYS A 33 7.02 -5.62 28.30
CA LYS A 33 8.21 -5.94 29.13
C LYS A 33 8.29 -7.42 29.57
N GLU A 34 7.25 -8.21 29.35
CA GLU A 34 7.12 -9.61 29.75
C GLU A 34 7.17 -10.57 28.54
N GLY A 35 7.39 -10.04 27.31
CA GLY A 35 7.47 -10.83 26.08
C GLY A 35 6.11 -11.26 25.50
N LEU A 36 5.00 -10.77 26.04
CA LEU A 36 3.65 -11.06 25.55
C LEU A 36 3.21 -10.05 24.49
N PHE A 37 2.61 -10.56 23.41
CA PHE A 37 1.87 -9.76 22.44
C PHE A 37 0.57 -9.24 23.07
N LEU A 38 0.64 -8.05 23.64
CA LEU A 38 -0.55 -7.30 24.03
C LEU A 38 -0.71 -6.06 23.15
N ASN A 39 -1.96 -5.92 22.69
CA ASN A 39 -2.69 -4.69 22.36
C ASN A 39 -1.87 -3.40 22.46
N PRO A 40 -1.71 -2.62 21.37
CA PRO A 40 -0.80 -1.50 21.37
C PRO A 40 -1.32 -0.45 22.36
N SER A 41 -0.57 -0.17 23.41
CA SER A 41 -0.80 1.04 24.19
C SER A 41 -0.47 2.22 23.28
N ILE A 42 -1.50 2.72 22.58
CA ILE A 42 -1.46 3.93 21.77
C ILE A 42 -0.95 5.05 22.69
N ASP A 43 0.32 5.40 22.55
CA ASP A 43 0.89 6.48 23.34
C ASP A 43 0.28 7.83 22.92
N LEU A 44 0.42 8.85 23.77
CA LEU A 44 -0.25 10.13 23.54
C LEU A 44 0.25 10.87 22.30
N ASP A 45 1.50 10.63 21.86
CA ASP A 45 2.06 11.23 20.64
C ASP A 45 1.50 10.54 19.39
N PHE A 46 1.49 9.21 19.37
CA PHE A 46 0.90 8.44 18.28
C PHE A 46 -0.62 8.64 18.19
N PHE A 47 -1.33 8.68 19.32
CA PHE A 47 -2.76 9.02 19.37
C PHE A 47 -3.04 10.39 18.73
N SER A 48 -2.28 11.41 19.13
CA SER A 48 -2.45 12.79 18.65
C SER A 48 -2.20 12.89 17.14
N LYS A 49 -1.10 12.30 16.66
CA LYS A 49 -0.75 12.27 15.23
C LYS A 49 -1.79 11.55 14.38
N LEU A 50 -2.24 10.36 14.82
CA LEU A 50 -3.23 9.58 14.09
C LEU A 50 -4.60 10.29 14.05
N SER A 51 -5.04 10.84 15.18
CA SER A 51 -6.32 11.55 15.25
C SER A 51 -6.32 12.79 14.35
N SER A 52 -5.27 13.62 14.43
CA SER A 52 -5.07 14.80 13.57
C SER A 52 -5.07 14.43 12.08
N CYS A 53 -4.40 13.34 11.69
CA CYS A 53 -4.40 12.88 10.29
C CYS A 53 -5.81 12.46 9.81
N ILE A 54 -6.61 11.83 10.67
CA ILE A 54 -7.98 11.43 10.34
C ILE A 54 -8.90 12.66 10.26
N GLU A 55 -8.74 13.63 11.17
CA GLU A 55 -9.47 14.91 11.14
C GLU A 55 -9.17 15.69 9.85
N ASN A 56 -7.90 15.86 9.50
CA ASN A 56 -7.44 16.47 8.24
C ASN A 56 -7.99 15.72 7.00
N SER A 57 -8.06 14.38 7.05
CA SER A 57 -8.69 13.56 5.99
C SER A 57 -10.21 13.72 5.88
N ILE A 58 -10.89 14.05 6.99
CA ILE A 58 -12.33 14.32 7.03
C ILE A 58 -12.62 15.71 6.45
N GLU A 59 -11.79 16.70 6.77
CA GLU A 59 -11.94 18.10 6.31
C GLU A 59 -11.59 18.24 4.82
N HIS A 60 -10.49 17.64 4.38
CA HIS A 60 -9.92 17.83 3.05
C HIS A 60 -10.06 16.62 2.13
N LEU A 61 -11.14 15.84 2.27
CA LEU A 61 -11.41 14.70 1.39
C LEU A 61 -11.56 15.18 -0.08
N PRO A 62 -10.80 14.62 -1.05
CA PRO A 62 -10.77 15.11 -2.42
C PRO A 62 -12.13 15.31 -3.10
N SER A 63 -12.18 16.33 -3.95
CA SER A 63 -13.34 16.77 -4.74
C SER A 63 -13.79 15.74 -5.78
N PHE A 64 -12.87 14.93 -6.30
CA PHE A 64 -13.11 13.95 -7.37
C PHE A 64 -13.91 12.71 -6.95
N PHE A 65 -14.12 12.48 -5.66
CA PHE A 65 -14.93 11.36 -5.19
C PHE A 65 -16.43 11.65 -5.39
N SER A 66 -17.19 10.67 -5.89
CA SER A 66 -18.66 10.78 -5.97
C SER A 66 -19.28 11.02 -4.58
N GLN A 67 -20.45 11.66 -4.50
CA GLN A 67 -21.07 11.98 -3.21
C GLN A 67 -21.32 10.73 -2.35
N GLU A 68 -21.71 9.62 -2.98
CA GLU A 68 -21.84 8.31 -2.33
C GLU A 68 -20.50 7.82 -1.77
N ARG A 69 -19.42 7.89 -2.57
CA ARG A 69 -18.07 7.50 -2.15
C ARG A 69 -17.55 8.38 -1.02
N ARG A 70 -17.80 9.70 -1.06
CA ARG A 70 -17.45 10.63 0.02
C ARG A 70 -18.19 10.27 1.30
N ASN A 71 -19.50 10.01 1.23
CA ASN A 71 -20.29 9.55 2.38
C ASN A 71 -19.71 8.24 2.97
N TYR A 72 -19.30 7.29 2.12
CA TYR A 72 -18.71 6.02 2.54
C TYR A 72 -17.35 6.20 3.25
N ILE A 73 -16.45 6.99 2.68
CA ILE A 73 -15.13 7.26 3.27
C ILE A 73 -15.32 8.01 4.60
N LEU A 74 -16.19 9.02 4.65
CA LEU A 74 -16.46 9.80 5.85
C LEU A 74 -17.13 8.98 6.96
N LYS A 75 -17.99 7.99 6.64
CA LYS A 75 -18.53 7.01 7.62
C LYS A 75 -17.38 6.30 8.32
N ASN A 76 -16.44 5.75 7.55
CA ASN A 76 -15.33 4.96 8.06
C ASN A 76 -14.31 5.80 8.84
N LEU A 77 -13.91 6.97 8.31
CA LEU A 77 -12.98 7.88 9.01
C LEU A 77 -13.54 8.33 10.37
N LYS A 78 -14.84 8.70 10.43
CA LYS A 78 -15.49 9.09 11.69
C LYS A 78 -15.59 7.92 12.67
N PHE A 79 -15.87 6.71 12.18
CA PHE A 79 -15.87 5.50 13.02
C PHE A 79 -14.48 5.21 13.61
N ILE A 80 -13.40 5.33 12.82
CA ILE A 80 -12.02 5.19 13.32
C ILE A 80 -11.77 6.23 14.42
N LEU A 81 -12.01 7.52 14.14
CA LEU A 81 -11.75 8.61 15.08
C LEU A 81 -12.50 8.41 16.41
N GLN A 82 -13.81 8.11 16.35
CA GLN A 82 -14.61 7.83 17.54
C GLN A 82 -14.10 6.60 18.31
N SER A 83 -13.68 5.55 17.60
CA SER A 83 -13.16 4.33 18.22
C SER A 83 -11.84 4.58 18.95
N LEU A 84 -10.94 5.38 18.36
CA LEU A 84 -9.71 5.84 19.00
C LEU A 84 -10.00 6.59 20.31
N TYR A 85 -10.88 7.59 20.30
CA TYR A 85 -11.26 8.33 21.53
C TYR A 85 -11.89 7.41 22.60
N SER A 86 -12.63 6.38 22.20
CA SER A 86 -13.18 5.37 23.11
C SER A 86 -12.16 4.33 23.61
N LYS A 87 -10.88 4.50 23.27
CA LYS A 87 -9.76 3.60 23.63
C LYS A 87 -9.94 2.15 23.16
N LYS A 88 -10.57 1.98 21.98
CA LYS A 88 -10.56 0.70 21.26
C LYS A 88 -9.19 0.48 20.62
N ASP A 89 -8.78 -0.76 20.53
CA ASP A 89 -7.50 -1.12 19.93
C ASP A 89 -7.57 -1.10 18.40
N LEU A 90 -6.43 -0.81 17.78
CA LEU A 90 -6.31 -0.63 16.34
C LEU A 90 -6.60 -1.93 15.56
N VAL A 91 -6.33 -3.10 16.16
CA VAL A 91 -6.60 -4.41 15.55
C VAL A 91 -8.11 -4.61 15.43
N TRP A 92 -8.86 -4.41 16.52
CA TRP A 92 -10.32 -4.46 16.53
C TRP A 92 -10.94 -3.43 15.58
N ILE A 93 -10.41 -2.19 15.53
CA ILE A 93 -10.90 -1.15 14.60
C ILE A 93 -10.72 -1.61 13.14
N SER A 94 -9.51 -2.07 12.79
CA SER A 94 -9.19 -2.56 11.43
C SER A 94 -10.04 -3.76 11.05
N GLU A 95 -10.18 -4.74 11.95
CA GLU A 95 -11.03 -5.92 11.77
C GLU A 95 -12.49 -5.53 11.56
N LYS A 96 -13.02 -4.63 12.40
CA LYS A 96 -14.43 -4.22 12.35
C LYS A 96 -14.77 -3.54 11.02
N ILE A 97 -13.90 -2.64 10.54
CA ILE A 97 -14.07 -1.96 9.24
C ILE A 97 -13.93 -2.96 8.08
N ARG A 98 -12.94 -3.86 8.14
CA ARG A 98 -12.75 -4.90 7.11
C ARG A 98 -13.95 -5.82 7.02
N THR A 99 -14.50 -6.22 8.16
CA THR A 99 -15.66 -7.12 8.23
C THR A 99 -16.93 -6.43 7.75
N GLU A 100 -17.17 -5.17 8.14
CA GLU A 100 -18.30 -4.39 7.60
C GLU A 100 -18.17 -4.17 6.09
N PHE A 101 -17.00 -3.76 5.59
CA PHE A 101 -16.75 -3.58 4.16
C PHE A 101 -16.99 -4.87 3.37
N LEU A 102 -16.54 -6.02 3.86
CA LEU A 102 -16.73 -7.29 3.14
C LEU A 102 -18.20 -7.75 3.19
N HIS A 103 -18.87 -7.64 4.34
CA HIS A 103 -20.30 -7.94 4.48
C HIS A 103 -21.18 -7.02 3.62
N GLU A 104 -20.92 -5.70 3.60
CA GLU A 104 -21.59 -4.73 2.72
C GLU A 104 -21.47 -5.09 1.22
N ASN A 105 -20.46 -5.88 0.87
CA ASN A 105 -20.20 -6.39 -0.47
C ASN A 105 -20.50 -7.89 -0.64
N GLY A 106 -21.29 -8.48 0.26
CA GLY A 106 -21.77 -9.88 0.17
C GLY A 106 -20.72 -10.96 0.46
N ILE A 107 -19.59 -10.60 1.08
CA ILE A 107 -18.49 -11.50 1.43
C ILE A 107 -18.48 -11.71 2.94
N GLU A 108 -19.00 -12.85 3.39
CA GLU A 108 -18.88 -13.27 4.79
C GLU A 108 -17.43 -13.68 5.12
N VAL A 109 -16.91 -13.17 6.23
CA VAL A 109 -15.56 -13.52 6.72
C VAL A 109 -15.55 -13.83 8.20
N TYR A 110 -14.85 -14.91 8.53
CA TYR A 110 -14.48 -15.25 9.90
C TYR A 110 -12.98 -14.97 10.08
N THR A 111 -12.66 -14.10 11.04
CA THR A 111 -11.30 -13.92 11.55
C THR A 111 -11.06 -14.94 12.66
N ILE A 112 -9.85 -15.47 12.73
CA ILE A 112 -9.36 -16.25 13.88
C ILE A 112 -8.08 -15.54 14.31
N ARG A 113 -7.95 -15.17 15.59
CA ARG A 113 -6.71 -14.54 16.06
C ARG A 113 -5.63 -15.61 16.21
N SER A 114 -4.40 -15.30 15.83
CA SER A 114 -3.28 -16.25 15.98
C SER A 114 -3.16 -16.75 17.42
N THR A 115 -3.41 -15.92 18.44
CA THR A 115 -3.40 -16.36 19.84
C THR A 115 -4.47 -17.42 20.17
N GLU A 116 -5.66 -17.33 19.57
CA GLU A 116 -6.72 -18.35 19.72
C GLU A 116 -6.35 -19.64 18.98
N LEU A 117 -5.74 -19.50 17.81
CA LEU A 117 -5.22 -20.61 17.01
C LEU A 117 -4.17 -21.41 17.78
N LEU A 118 -3.18 -20.73 18.37
CA LEU A 118 -2.09 -21.34 19.12
C LEU A 118 -2.55 -21.98 20.44
N ALA A 119 -3.62 -21.44 21.05
CA ALA A 119 -4.23 -22.02 22.24
C ALA A 119 -5.09 -23.27 21.96
N SER A 120 -5.36 -23.61 20.69
CA SER A 120 -6.19 -24.77 20.33
C SER A 120 -5.45 -26.10 20.53
N GLU A 121 -6.18 -27.12 20.99
CA GLU A 121 -5.67 -28.49 21.18
C GLU A 121 -5.02 -29.04 19.91
N ALA A 122 -5.67 -28.88 18.75
CA ALA A 122 -5.13 -29.29 17.46
C ALA A 122 -3.79 -28.62 17.10
N PHE A 123 -3.58 -27.33 17.43
CA PHE A 123 -2.28 -26.69 17.24
C PHE A 123 -1.23 -27.26 18.19
N GLN A 124 -1.60 -27.53 19.44
CA GLN A 124 -0.70 -28.10 20.44
C GLN A 124 -0.26 -29.52 20.06
N GLU A 125 -1.16 -30.37 19.56
CA GLU A 125 -0.82 -31.70 19.01
C GLU A 125 0.07 -31.61 17.77
N PHE A 126 -0.25 -30.71 16.83
CA PHE A 126 0.56 -30.48 15.63
C PHE A 126 1.98 -30.01 15.96
N MET A 127 2.10 -29.09 16.91
CA MET A 127 3.39 -28.61 17.42
C MET A 127 4.18 -29.74 18.09
N GLU A 128 3.52 -30.53 18.94
CA GLU A 128 4.14 -31.65 19.65
C GLU A 128 4.62 -32.74 18.67
N CYS A 129 3.85 -33.03 17.62
CA CYS A 129 4.25 -33.92 16.53
C CYS A 129 5.55 -33.46 15.85
N ILE A 130 5.67 -32.16 15.51
CA ILE A 130 6.89 -31.60 14.93
C ILE A 130 8.05 -31.61 15.95
N TYR A 131 7.78 -31.30 17.22
CA TYR A 131 8.78 -31.28 18.29
C TYR A 131 9.41 -32.67 18.50
N SER A 132 8.58 -33.71 18.68
CA SER A 132 9.03 -35.10 18.86
C SER A 132 9.80 -35.66 17.66
N HIS A 133 9.63 -35.10 16.46
CA HIS A 133 10.31 -35.54 15.23
C HIS A 133 11.23 -34.46 14.64
N GLY A 134 11.70 -33.51 15.47
CA GLY A 134 12.43 -32.32 15.04
C GLY A 134 13.65 -32.58 14.15
N GLY A 135 14.38 -33.69 14.40
CA GLY A 135 15.49 -34.13 13.55
C GLY A 135 15.05 -34.46 12.12
N SER A 136 14.01 -35.29 11.97
CA SER A 136 13.46 -35.66 10.65
C SER A 136 12.85 -34.46 9.94
N PHE A 137 12.12 -33.60 10.66
CA PHE A 137 11.58 -32.35 10.12
C PHE A 137 12.70 -31.48 9.54
N ARG A 138 13.78 -31.27 10.29
CA ARG A 138 14.95 -30.46 9.93
C ARG A 138 15.66 -31.00 8.69
N GLU A 139 15.85 -32.32 8.59
CA GLU A 139 16.43 -32.96 7.41
C GLU A 139 15.57 -32.75 6.16
N ILE A 140 14.26 -33.01 6.26
CA ILE A 140 13.31 -32.84 5.14
C ILE A 140 13.23 -31.36 4.71
N HIS A 141 13.13 -30.43 5.66
CA HIS A 141 13.10 -28.98 5.42
C HIS A 141 14.36 -28.50 4.68
N ASN A 142 15.54 -28.86 5.18
CA ASN A 142 16.80 -28.43 4.58
C ASN A 142 17.03 -29.06 3.20
N GLN A 143 16.59 -30.30 2.99
CA GLN A 143 16.64 -30.93 1.67
C GLN A 143 15.65 -30.26 0.70
N ALA A 144 14.43 -29.94 1.12
CA ALA A 144 13.46 -29.20 0.29
C ALA A 144 13.97 -27.80 -0.09
N LEU A 145 14.63 -27.09 0.84
CA LEU A 145 15.30 -25.82 0.56
C LEU A 145 16.47 -25.99 -0.43
N LYS A 146 17.31 -27.01 -0.26
CA LYS A 146 18.41 -27.32 -1.17
C LYS A 146 17.91 -27.60 -2.59
N ASP A 147 16.88 -28.44 -2.72
CA ASP A 147 16.23 -28.74 -4.00
C ASP A 147 15.69 -27.47 -4.66
N TYR A 148 14.95 -26.65 -3.91
CA TYR A 148 14.40 -25.37 -4.38
C TYR A 148 15.50 -24.38 -4.82
N ARG A 149 16.60 -24.26 -4.06
CA ARG A 149 17.72 -23.37 -4.39
C ARG A 149 18.45 -23.82 -5.65
N ILE A 150 18.63 -25.13 -5.88
CA ILE A 150 19.21 -25.68 -7.10
C ILE A 150 18.30 -25.37 -8.30
N GLU A 151 17.01 -25.69 -8.18
CA GLU A 151 15.97 -25.48 -9.20
C GLU A 151 15.90 -24.00 -9.63
N HIS A 152 15.92 -23.08 -8.67
CA HIS A 152 15.82 -21.63 -8.89
C HIS A 152 17.17 -20.90 -9.01
N ARG A 153 18.29 -21.62 -9.04
CA ARG A 153 19.67 -21.09 -9.14
C ARG A 153 20.04 -20.06 -8.06
N ILE A 154 19.50 -20.22 -6.85
CA ILE A 154 19.71 -19.32 -5.71
C ILE A 154 21.03 -19.67 -5.02
N LYS A 155 21.99 -18.73 -5.01
CA LYS A 155 23.30 -18.88 -4.34
C LYS A 155 23.30 -18.48 -2.86
N ASN A 156 22.34 -17.67 -2.42
CA ASN A 156 22.27 -17.19 -1.05
C ASN A 156 21.56 -18.23 -0.16
N HIS A 157 22.28 -18.81 0.79
CA HIS A 157 21.76 -19.81 1.73
C HIS A 157 20.71 -19.25 2.72
N ALA A 158 20.62 -17.92 2.90
CA ALA A 158 19.54 -17.30 3.67
C ALA A 158 18.23 -17.13 2.85
N GLN A 159 18.21 -17.52 1.57
CA GLN A 159 17.07 -17.34 0.67
C GLN A 159 16.56 -18.69 0.11
N PRO A 160 15.24 -18.87 -0.04
CA PRO A 160 14.17 -17.97 0.43
C PRO A 160 14.00 -18.00 1.95
N LEU A 161 14.52 -19.02 2.62
CA LEU A 161 14.58 -19.16 4.07
C LEU A 161 15.98 -19.68 4.48
N PRO A 162 16.42 -19.47 5.74
CA PRO A 162 17.65 -20.07 6.27
C PRO A 162 17.42 -21.53 6.67
N ASP A 163 18.43 -22.37 6.46
CA ASP A 163 18.43 -23.77 6.92
C ASP A 163 18.21 -23.86 8.45
N LEU A 164 17.57 -24.93 8.93
CA LEU A 164 17.44 -25.27 10.34
C LEU A 164 18.73 -25.95 10.81
N THR A 165 19.36 -25.45 11.88
CA THR A 165 20.71 -25.89 12.31
C THR A 165 20.70 -26.47 13.72
N GLY A 166 21.62 -27.40 14.01
CA GLY A 166 21.77 -27.96 15.36
C GLY A 166 20.50 -28.59 15.93
N ALA A 167 19.86 -27.87 16.85
CA ALA A 167 18.63 -28.24 17.55
C ALA A 167 17.39 -27.43 17.09
N ASP A 168 17.54 -26.57 16.07
CA ASP A 168 16.47 -25.68 15.60
C ASP A 168 15.21 -26.45 15.19
N LEU A 169 14.07 -25.92 15.62
CA LEU A 169 12.73 -26.27 15.21
C LEU A 169 12.11 -25.12 14.38
N PRO A 170 11.03 -25.37 13.60
CA PRO A 170 10.45 -24.35 12.73
C PRO A 170 9.46 -23.43 13.48
N PHE A 171 9.83 -23.06 14.71
CA PHE A 171 9.07 -22.18 15.59
C PHE A 171 9.98 -21.08 16.14
N TRP A 172 9.34 -20.02 16.60
CA TRP A 172 9.92 -18.87 17.27
C TRP A 172 9.53 -18.88 18.74
N ILE A 173 10.42 -18.37 19.59
CA ILE A 173 10.15 -18.04 20.98
C ILE A 173 10.56 -16.58 21.21
N TYR A 174 9.79 -15.86 22.02
CA TYR A 174 10.13 -14.49 22.43
C TYR A 174 10.74 -14.49 23.83
N GLU A 175 12.01 -14.08 23.92
CA GLU A 175 12.76 -14.01 25.17
C GLU A 175 13.42 -12.63 25.29
N ASN A 176 13.22 -11.95 26.42
CA ASN A 176 13.81 -10.63 26.70
C ASN A 176 13.58 -9.59 25.58
N GLY A 177 12.39 -9.62 24.95
CA GLY A 177 12.04 -8.73 23.84
C GLY A 177 12.70 -9.06 22.50
N ASN A 178 13.33 -10.22 22.35
CA ASN A 178 13.94 -10.68 21.09
C ASN A 178 13.27 -11.96 20.59
N ARG A 179 13.06 -12.06 19.27
CA ARG A 179 12.62 -13.29 18.61
C ARG A 179 13.82 -14.21 18.37
N ASN A 180 13.79 -15.39 18.97
CA ASN A 180 14.78 -16.45 18.78
C ASN A 180 14.13 -17.70 18.16
N ARG A 181 14.92 -18.55 17.49
CA ARG A 181 14.43 -19.87 17.06
C ARG A 181 14.24 -20.79 18.27
N LEU A 182 13.17 -21.54 18.28
CA LEU A 182 12.94 -22.60 19.27
C LEU A 182 13.93 -23.75 19.05
N SER A 183 14.46 -24.29 20.15
CA SER A 183 15.40 -25.42 20.17
C SER A 183 14.75 -26.65 20.80
N ASP A 184 15.02 -27.84 20.26
CA ASP A 184 14.59 -29.14 20.82
C ASP A 184 15.14 -29.47 22.24
N LYS A 185 15.92 -28.55 22.82
CA LYS A 185 16.52 -28.64 24.16
C LYS A 185 15.92 -27.67 25.18
N MET A 186 15.00 -26.79 24.78
CA MET A 186 14.36 -25.83 25.67
C MET A 186 13.22 -26.49 26.45
N ASN A 187 13.09 -26.16 27.73
CA ASN A 187 11.98 -26.62 28.55
C ASN A 187 10.80 -25.64 28.36
N ILE A 188 9.73 -26.10 27.71
CA ILE A 188 8.73 -25.24 27.08
C ILE A 188 7.60 -24.85 28.03
N GLN A 189 7.30 -23.54 28.09
CA GLN A 189 5.95 -23.05 28.38
C GLN A 189 5.24 -22.83 27.04
N LYS A 190 4.13 -23.53 26.82
CA LYS A 190 3.48 -23.63 25.49
C LYS A 190 2.90 -22.29 25.02
N GLU A 191 2.67 -21.32 25.92
CA GLU A 191 2.06 -20.03 25.61
C GLU A 191 2.97 -18.99 24.90
N THR A 192 4.28 -19.22 24.79
CA THR A 192 5.24 -18.26 24.19
C THR A 192 5.82 -18.70 22.83
N ILE A 193 5.30 -19.79 22.26
CA ILE A 193 5.76 -20.36 20.99
C ILE A 193 4.90 -19.88 19.82
N PHE A 194 5.56 -19.39 18.77
CA PHE A 194 4.91 -18.93 17.54
C PHE A 194 5.44 -19.71 16.33
N PRO A 195 4.59 -20.20 15.42
CA PRO A 195 5.01 -20.90 14.22
C PRO A 195 5.76 -19.98 13.24
N SER A 196 6.73 -20.54 12.50
CA SER A 196 7.23 -19.88 11.29
C SER A 196 6.13 -19.77 10.23
N ALA A 197 6.29 -18.89 9.23
CA ALA A 197 5.31 -18.72 8.16
C ALA A 197 4.98 -20.03 7.43
N ILE A 198 5.96 -20.89 7.16
CA ILE A 198 5.73 -22.23 6.61
C ILE A 198 4.93 -23.09 7.59
N THR A 199 5.33 -23.16 8.86
CA THR A 199 4.67 -23.98 9.88
C THR A 199 3.20 -23.60 10.07
N LEU A 200 2.91 -22.30 10.04
CA LEU A 200 1.55 -21.77 10.17
C LEU A 200 0.71 -22.07 8.91
N SER A 201 1.28 -21.91 7.72
CA SER A 201 0.61 -22.33 6.47
C SER A 201 0.32 -23.84 6.47
N MET A 202 1.29 -24.67 6.87
CA MET A 202 1.11 -26.12 7.01
C MET A 202 -0.05 -26.44 7.98
N TYR A 203 -0.11 -25.82 9.16
CA TYR A 203 -1.22 -26.01 10.09
C TYR A 203 -2.58 -25.63 9.48
N VAL A 204 -2.69 -24.44 8.91
CA VAL A 204 -3.94 -23.94 8.31
C VAL A 204 -4.41 -24.83 7.15
N ARG A 205 -3.47 -25.30 6.32
CA ARG A 205 -3.74 -26.20 5.17
C ARG A 205 -3.95 -27.67 5.57
N MET A 206 -3.71 -28.05 6.83
CA MET A 206 -4.05 -29.37 7.37
C MET A 206 -5.43 -29.37 8.04
N PHE A 207 -5.76 -28.36 8.85
CA PHE A 207 -6.91 -28.42 9.76
C PHE A 207 -8.06 -27.44 9.44
N LEU A 208 -7.82 -26.36 8.69
CA LEU A 208 -8.79 -25.26 8.56
C LEU A 208 -9.22 -24.94 7.13
N ALA A 209 -8.38 -25.21 6.13
CA ALA A 209 -8.60 -24.78 4.76
C ALA A 209 -8.73 -25.97 3.81
N GLU A 210 -9.89 -26.12 3.17
CA GLU A 210 -10.04 -26.95 1.96
C GLU A 210 -9.31 -26.31 0.76
N TYR A 211 -9.23 -24.98 0.74
CA TYR A 211 -8.48 -24.19 -0.22
C TYR A 211 -7.87 -22.96 0.45
N PHE A 212 -6.60 -22.69 0.15
CA PHE A 212 -5.82 -21.64 0.80
C PHE A 212 -5.47 -20.50 -0.17
N VAL A 213 -5.55 -19.26 0.28
CA VAL A 213 -5.17 -18.08 -0.51
C VAL A 213 -4.09 -17.32 0.23
N HIS A 214 -2.96 -17.11 -0.42
CA HIS A 214 -1.81 -16.38 0.13
C HIS A 214 -1.50 -15.16 -0.74
N GLY A 215 -1.07 -14.05 -0.12
CA GLY A 215 -0.44 -12.95 -0.85
C GLY A 215 0.90 -13.31 -1.52
N THR A 216 1.47 -12.39 -2.30
CA THR A 216 2.75 -12.62 -3.02
C THR A 216 3.95 -12.94 -2.12
N GLY A 217 3.91 -12.57 -0.83
CA GLY A 217 4.95 -12.93 0.14
C GLY A 217 5.12 -14.45 0.29
N GLY A 218 4.02 -15.20 0.32
CA GLY A 218 4.03 -16.65 0.50
C GLY A 218 4.52 -17.46 -0.70
N LYS A 219 4.64 -16.86 -1.90
CA LYS A 219 4.86 -17.60 -3.16
C LYS A 219 6.02 -18.59 -3.12
N ARG A 220 7.11 -18.23 -2.44
CA ARG A 220 8.30 -19.09 -2.30
C ARG A 220 8.13 -20.11 -1.17
N TYR A 221 7.47 -19.71 -0.09
CA TYR A 221 7.26 -20.53 1.11
C TYR A 221 6.34 -21.71 0.81
N GLU A 222 5.24 -21.51 0.08
CA GLU A 222 4.28 -22.59 -0.22
C GLU A 222 4.88 -23.71 -1.08
N VAL A 223 5.75 -23.40 -2.05
CA VAL A 223 6.41 -24.42 -2.90
C VAL A 223 7.36 -25.32 -2.09
N ILE A 224 8.00 -24.77 -1.07
CA ILE A 224 8.83 -25.54 -0.13
C ILE A 224 7.96 -26.25 0.90
N GLY A 225 6.91 -25.57 1.38
CA GLY A 225 5.89 -26.09 2.29
C GLY A 225 5.23 -27.35 1.76
N ASP A 226 4.83 -27.39 0.49
CA ASP A 226 4.28 -28.59 -0.17
C ASP A 226 5.24 -29.78 -0.07
N LYS A 227 6.49 -29.61 -0.53
CA LYS A 227 7.52 -30.67 -0.52
C LYS A 227 7.84 -31.15 0.90
N LEU A 228 7.79 -30.25 1.88
CA LEU A 228 8.04 -30.54 3.30
C LEU A 228 6.85 -31.26 3.94
N PHE A 229 5.64 -30.75 3.73
CA PHE A 229 4.39 -31.30 4.24
C PHE A 229 4.17 -32.72 3.72
N GLU A 230 4.31 -32.95 2.40
CA GLU A 230 4.12 -34.26 1.78
C GLU A 230 5.11 -35.30 2.34
N LYS A 231 6.39 -34.92 2.50
CA LYS A 231 7.41 -35.82 3.04
C LYS A 231 7.30 -36.05 4.55
N PHE A 232 6.90 -35.05 5.33
CA PHE A 232 6.85 -35.15 6.79
C PHE A 232 5.55 -35.78 7.29
N PHE A 233 4.40 -35.40 6.74
CA PHE A 233 3.09 -35.92 7.14
C PHE A 233 2.59 -37.09 6.26
N SER A 234 3.30 -37.45 5.19
CA SER A 234 2.85 -38.47 4.22
C SER A 234 1.45 -38.21 3.63
N TYR A 235 1.06 -36.94 3.57
CA TYR A 235 -0.25 -36.47 3.10
C TYR A 235 -0.09 -35.26 2.20
N LYS A 236 -1.00 -35.04 1.25
CA LYS A 236 -0.96 -33.88 0.36
C LYS A 236 -1.72 -32.70 0.99
N ALA A 237 -1.04 -31.59 1.25
CA ALA A 237 -1.66 -30.37 1.76
C ALA A 237 -2.77 -29.85 0.82
N SER A 238 -3.81 -29.22 1.40
CA SER A 238 -4.88 -28.56 0.64
C SER A 238 -4.32 -27.58 -0.40
N SER A 239 -4.98 -27.50 -1.55
CA SER A 239 -4.49 -26.69 -2.68
C SER A 239 -4.52 -25.20 -2.34
N TYR A 240 -3.64 -24.42 -2.99
CA TYR A 240 -3.55 -22.98 -2.75
C TYR A 240 -3.43 -22.17 -4.03
N SER A 241 -3.72 -20.87 -3.93
CA SER A 241 -3.31 -19.87 -4.93
C SER A 241 -2.59 -18.70 -4.29
N VAL A 242 -1.64 -18.16 -5.04
CA VAL A 242 -0.98 -16.89 -4.72
C VAL A 242 -1.70 -15.80 -5.51
N VAL A 243 -2.36 -14.88 -4.79
CA VAL A 243 -3.13 -13.79 -5.40
C VAL A 243 -2.54 -12.46 -4.94
N SER A 244 -2.52 -11.48 -5.83
CA SER A 244 -2.28 -10.08 -5.50
C SER A 244 -3.12 -9.21 -6.42
N CYS A 245 -3.64 -8.13 -5.86
CA CYS A 245 -4.29 -7.07 -6.60
C CYS A 245 -3.55 -5.77 -6.27
N THR A 246 -3.23 -4.97 -7.28
CA THR A 246 -2.61 -3.66 -7.11
C THR A 246 -3.40 -2.69 -7.96
N MET A 247 -4.10 -1.78 -7.30
CA MET A 247 -4.93 -0.77 -7.95
C MET A 247 -4.38 0.61 -7.62
N ASN A 248 -4.44 1.49 -8.62
CA ASN A 248 -4.38 2.92 -8.38
C ASN A 248 -5.77 3.40 -7.95
N LEU A 249 -5.85 4.54 -7.27
CA LEU A 249 -7.13 5.18 -6.99
C LEU A 249 -7.81 5.59 -8.32
N GLN A 250 -9.08 5.24 -8.48
CA GLN A 250 -9.85 5.62 -9.68
C GLN A 250 -10.24 7.10 -9.58
N ILE A 251 -9.65 7.92 -10.45
CA ILE A 251 -9.93 9.34 -10.58
C ILE A 251 -10.54 9.57 -11.97
N PRO A 252 -11.68 10.27 -12.09
CA PRO A 252 -12.33 10.51 -13.38
C PRO A 252 -11.39 11.13 -14.44
N GLU A 253 -11.50 10.66 -15.68
CA GLU A 253 -10.64 11.11 -16.79
C GLU A 253 -10.84 12.61 -17.09
N GLU A 254 -12.04 13.15 -16.86
CA GLU A 254 -12.38 14.57 -17.02
C GLU A 254 -11.70 15.48 -15.98
N ILE A 255 -11.10 14.89 -14.94
CA ILE A 255 -10.31 15.58 -13.91
C ILE A 255 -8.82 15.39 -14.23
N LEU A 256 -8.39 14.15 -14.50
CA LEU A 256 -7.01 13.85 -14.87
C LEU A 256 -6.55 14.58 -16.14
N SER A 257 -7.42 14.71 -17.14
CA SER A 257 -7.14 15.44 -18.40
C SER A 257 -6.92 16.94 -18.23
N LYS A 258 -7.31 17.51 -17.08
CA LYS A 258 -7.03 18.92 -16.71
C LYS A 258 -5.75 19.06 -15.89
N CYS A 259 -5.30 17.98 -15.25
CA CYS A 259 -4.11 17.99 -14.42
C CYS A 259 -2.86 18.04 -15.31
N ILE A 260 -2.09 19.12 -15.21
CA ILE A 260 -0.80 19.28 -15.88
C ILE A 260 0.34 19.18 -14.88
N ASP A 261 1.41 18.45 -15.23
CA ASP A 261 2.58 18.33 -14.34
C ASP A 261 3.38 19.64 -14.28
N LYS A 262 4.21 19.80 -13.24
CA LYS A 262 5.01 21.01 -13.02
C LYS A 262 5.93 21.35 -14.20
N THR A 263 6.45 20.34 -14.90
CA THR A 263 7.30 20.48 -16.08
C THR A 263 6.49 21.00 -17.27
N GLU A 264 5.27 20.49 -17.45
CA GLU A 264 4.32 20.94 -18.47
C GLU A 264 3.82 22.36 -18.18
N TYR A 265 3.38 22.64 -16.95
CA TYR A 265 3.05 24.00 -16.50
C TYR A 265 4.19 24.99 -16.81
N THR A 266 5.43 24.65 -16.43
CA THR A 266 6.59 25.51 -16.71
C THR A 266 6.83 25.73 -18.21
N LYS A 267 6.57 24.72 -19.06
CA LYS A 267 6.64 24.86 -20.53
C LYS A 267 5.54 25.79 -21.05
N ILE A 268 4.28 25.59 -20.63
CA ILE A 268 3.13 26.39 -21.09
C ILE A 268 3.30 27.84 -20.61
N GLN A 269 3.68 28.05 -19.34
CA GLN A 269 3.97 29.37 -18.77
C GLN A 269 5.06 30.11 -19.57
N ARG A 270 6.15 29.42 -19.94
CA ARG A 270 7.19 30.00 -20.79
C ARG A 270 6.68 30.36 -22.19
N VAL A 271 5.80 29.55 -22.78
CA VAL A 271 5.17 29.90 -24.07
C VAL A 271 4.24 31.11 -23.90
N TYR A 272 3.50 31.21 -22.79
CA TYR A 272 2.60 32.33 -22.47
C TYR A 272 3.36 33.65 -22.22
N GLU A 273 4.57 33.58 -21.67
CA GLU A 273 5.42 34.74 -21.44
C GLU A 273 6.13 35.22 -22.73
N PHE A 274 6.73 34.30 -23.49
CA PHE A 274 7.62 34.65 -24.62
C PHE A 274 7.01 34.46 -26.02
N SER A 275 5.85 33.82 -26.13
CA SER A 275 5.12 33.62 -27.40
C SER A 275 3.60 33.50 -27.21
N PRO A 276 2.94 34.43 -26.48
CA PRO A 276 1.50 34.36 -26.18
C PRO A 276 0.62 34.30 -27.44
N GLU A 277 1.12 34.75 -28.60
CA GLU A 277 0.44 34.59 -29.89
C GLU A 277 0.03 33.13 -30.19
N LYS A 278 0.72 32.12 -29.64
CA LYS A 278 0.46 30.70 -29.92
C LYS A 278 -0.84 30.18 -29.31
N PHE A 279 -1.48 30.95 -28.42
CA PHE A 279 -2.80 30.64 -27.84
C PHE A 279 -3.95 31.40 -28.51
N LEU A 280 -3.66 32.08 -29.63
CA LEU A 280 -4.66 32.69 -30.50
C LEU A 280 -4.92 31.83 -31.73
N GLU A 281 -6.12 31.95 -32.28
CA GLU A 281 -6.43 31.43 -33.61
C GLU A 281 -5.57 32.12 -34.68
N LYS A 282 -5.27 31.39 -35.76
CA LYS A 282 -4.32 31.85 -36.80
C LYS A 282 -4.82 33.04 -37.63
N ASP A 283 -6.12 33.29 -37.61
CA ASP A 283 -6.79 34.43 -38.25
C ASP A 283 -6.89 35.67 -37.34
N ASN A 284 -6.50 35.54 -36.06
CA ASN A 284 -6.59 36.65 -35.11
C ASN A 284 -5.70 37.83 -35.54
N PRO A 285 -6.20 39.09 -35.55
CA PRO A 285 -5.44 40.26 -35.97
C PRO A 285 -4.09 40.44 -35.24
N LEU A 286 -4.00 40.06 -33.95
CA LEU A 286 -2.76 40.16 -33.18
C LEU A 286 -1.75 39.05 -33.53
N TYR A 287 -2.24 37.86 -33.92
CA TYR A 287 -1.40 36.79 -34.47
C TYR A 287 -0.79 37.21 -35.82
N LEU A 288 -1.60 37.77 -36.72
CA LEU A 288 -1.14 38.28 -38.01
C LEU A 288 -0.14 39.43 -37.85
N LYS A 289 -0.41 40.38 -36.95
CA LYS A 289 0.50 41.49 -36.59
C LYS A 289 1.84 41.00 -36.04
N LYS A 290 1.85 39.88 -35.30
CA LYS A 290 3.09 39.24 -34.83
C LYS A 290 3.92 38.69 -35.99
N LEU A 291 3.28 38.04 -36.97
CA LEU A 291 3.97 37.53 -38.16
C LEU A 291 4.59 38.67 -39.00
N GLU A 292 3.86 39.78 -39.16
CA GLU A 292 4.38 40.99 -39.84
C GLU A 292 5.64 41.55 -39.16
N LEU A 293 5.61 41.68 -37.83
CA LEU A 293 6.75 42.15 -37.03
C LEU A 293 7.96 41.18 -37.11
N LEU A 294 7.72 39.87 -37.17
CA LEU A 294 8.78 38.88 -37.37
C LEU A 294 9.38 38.93 -38.78
N GLY A 295 8.58 39.20 -39.81
CA GLY A 295 9.06 39.45 -41.17
C GLY A 295 9.98 40.66 -41.23
N LYS A 296 9.54 41.80 -40.67
CA LYS A 296 10.35 43.03 -40.56
C LYS A 296 11.66 42.84 -39.80
N LEU A 297 11.72 41.91 -38.85
CA LEU A 297 12.95 41.58 -38.11
C LEU A 297 14.02 40.88 -38.99
N GLN A 298 13.62 40.27 -40.10
CA GLN A 298 14.51 39.56 -41.04
C GLN A 298 15.04 40.48 -42.16
N GLU A 299 14.50 41.69 -42.31
CA GLU A 299 14.93 42.65 -43.34
C GLU A 299 16.34 43.21 -43.07
N ALA A 300 17.10 43.44 -44.15
CA ALA A 300 18.44 44.01 -44.07
C ALA A 300 18.38 45.48 -43.62
N GLY A 301 19.01 45.79 -42.48
CA GLY A 301 19.01 47.14 -41.88
C GLY A 301 17.87 47.41 -40.89
N ALA A 302 17.06 46.41 -40.54
CA ALA A 302 15.95 46.56 -39.60
C ALA A 302 16.35 47.08 -38.21
N ASP A 303 15.59 48.04 -37.66
CA ASP A 303 15.71 48.47 -36.27
C ASP A 303 15.15 47.41 -35.31
N LYS A 304 16.00 46.42 -35.00
CA LYS A 304 15.71 45.34 -34.06
C LYS A 304 15.28 45.84 -32.68
N LYS A 305 15.69 47.04 -32.25
CA LYS A 305 15.35 47.59 -30.92
C LYS A 305 13.91 48.08 -30.90
N SER A 306 13.49 48.85 -31.91
CA SER A 306 12.10 49.31 -32.05
C SER A 306 11.14 48.16 -32.32
N ILE A 307 11.51 47.20 -33.18
CA ILE A 307 10.70 46.02 -33.48
C ILE A 307 10.51 45.15 -32.23
N ASN A 308 11.58 44.87 -31.47
CA ASN A 308 11.45 44.09 -30.21
C ASN A 308 10.58 44.81 -29.17
N LYS A 309 10.66 46.14 -29.04
CA LYS A 309 9.76 46.92 -28.17
C LYS A 309 8.30 46.79 -28.62
N SER A 310 8.05 46.80 -29.94
CA SER A 310 6.72 46.62 -30.51
C SER A 310 6.17 45.20 -30.28
N ILE A 311 7.04 44.17 -30.34
CA ILE A 311 6.70 42.79 -29.99
C ILE A 311 6.37 42.66 -28.50
N GLN A 312 7.12 43.32 -27.60
CA GLN A 312 6.85 43.31 -26.16
C GLN A 312 5.50 43.97 -25.82
N ALA A 313 5.16 45.09 -26.46
CA ALA A 313 3.85 45.70 -26.33
C ALA A 313 2.73 44.76 -26.82
N LEU A 314 2.90 44.16 -28.01
CA LEU A 314 1.96 43.19 -28.55
C LEU A 314 1.78 41.96 -27.63
N HIS A 315 2.84 41.49 -26.97
CA HIS A 315 2.76 40.42 -25.98
C HIS A 315 1.93 40.80 -24.75
N GLN A 316 1.99 42.06 -24.33
CA GLN A 316 1.16 42.59 -23.25
C GLN A 316 -0.31 42.67 -23.67
N ASP A 317 -0.61 43.20 -24.87
CA ASP A 317 -1.96 43.26 -25.44
C ASP A 317 -2.60 41.87 -25.56
N ILE A 318 -1.84 40.88 -26.09
CA ILE A 318 -2.33 39.50 -26.22
C ILE A 318 -2.61 38.88 -24.85
N ARG A 319 -1.72 39.07 -23.86
CA ARG A 319 -1.92 38.51 -22.51
C ARG A 319 -3.17 39.07 -21.82
N LEU A 320 -3.51 40.35 -22.03
CA LEU A 320 -4.75 40.93 -21.51
C LEU A 320 -5.99 40.21 -22.08
N ILE A 321 -5.98 39.88 -23.37
CA ILE A 321 -7.09 39.14 -24.02
C ILE A 321 -7.13 37.65 -23.60
N LEU A 322 -5.97 37.06 -23.27
CA LEU A 322 -5.89 35.67 -22.85
C LEU A 322 -6.23 35.44 -21.36
N GLN A 323 -6.30 36.49 -20.54
CA GLN A 323 -6.69 36.38 -19.12
C GLN A 323 -8.07 35.73 -18.97
N ASP A 324 -9.05 36.16 -19.77
CA ASP A 324 -10.42 35.62 -19.75
C ASP A 324 -10.51 34.15 -20.21
N LYS A 325 -9.51 33.65 -20.93
CA LYS A 325 -9.48 32.28 -21.46
C LYS A 325 -8.92 31.23 -20.50
N LYS A 326 -8.44 31.61 -19.30
CA LYS A 326 -7.82 30.70 -18.31
C LYS A 326 -6.79 29.73 -18.93
N ILE A 327 -5.86 30.26 -19.74
CA ILE A 327 -4.83 29.45 -20.44
C ILE A 327 -3.89 28.71 -19.47
N LEU A 328 -3.63 29.29 -18.31
CA LEU A 328 -2.88 28.70 -17.21
C LEU A 328 -3.82 28.49 -16.02
N PRO A 329 -3.70 27.38 -15.27
CA PRO A 329 -4.38 27.24 -14.00
C PRO A 329 -3.86 28.26 -12.98
N SER A 330 -4.68 28.57 -11.98
CA SER A 330 -4.23 29.32 -10.79
C SER A 330 -3.20 28.52 -9.98
N GLU A 331 -2.50 29.18 -9.05
CA GLU A 331 -1.58 28.49 -8.13
C GLU A 331 -2.33 27.46 -7.24
N GLU A 332 -3.59 27.72 -6.90
CA GLU A 332 -4.46 26.80 -6.16
C GLU A 332 -4.89 25.61 -7.02
N GLU A 333 -5.35 25.86 -8.26
CA GLU A 333 -5.70 24.80 -9.24
C GLU A 333 -4.48 23.92 -9.53
N LEU A 334 -3.28 24.50 -9.71
CA LEU A 334 -2.03 23.74 -9.92
C LEU A 334 -1.67 22.88 -8.70
N LYS A 335 -1.87 23.38 -7.47
CA LYS A 335 -1.66 22.60 -6.24
C LYS A 335 -2.66 21.45 -6.10
N GLU A 336 -3.93 21.66 -6.47
CA GLU A 336 -4.93 20.59 -6.52
C GLU A 336 -4.58 19.54 -7.57
N TYR A 337 -4.07 19.94 -8.75
CA TYR A 337 -3.61 19.03 -9.80
C TYR A 337 -2.36 18.23 -9.40
N GLU A 338 -1.32 18.87 -8.85
CA GLU A 338 -0.13 18.19 -8.32
C GLU A 338 -0.55 17.15 -7.25
N THR A 339 -1.45 17.52 -6.34
CA THR A 339 -2.04 16.61 -5.34
C THR A 339 -2.76 15.44 -5.99
N THR A 340 -3.68 15.71 -6.92
CA THR A 340 -4.50 14.70 -7.61
C THR A 340 -3.66 13.68 -8.37
N MET A 341 -2.64 14.13 -9.11
CA MET A 341 -1.72 13.22 -9.83
C MET A 341 -0.82 12.41 -8.89
N ASN A 342 -0.49 12.93 -7.70
CA ASN A 342 0.24 12.16 -6.70
C ASN A 342 -0.67 11.10 -6.08
N LEU A 343 -1.90 11.45 -5.71
CA LEU A 343 -2.92 10.50 -5.23
C LEU A 343 -3.20 9.39 -6.27
N GLN A 344 -3.19 9.71 -7.57
CA GLN A 344 -3.35 8.70 -8.62
C GLN A 344 -2.19 7.68 -8.69
N LYS A 345 -0.98 8.05 -8.27
CA LYS A 345 0.23 7.20 -8.30
C LYS A 345 0.37 6.36 -7.05
N GLU A 346 -0.19 6.83 -5.93
CA GLU A 346 -0.17 6.11 -4.67
C GLU A 346 -1.03 4.84 -4.71
N ARG A 347 -0.53 3.81 -4.01
CA ARG A 347 -1.10 2.45 -3.98
C ARG A 347 -1.33 1.94 -2.54
N THR A 348 -1.14 2.84 -1.58
CA THR A 348 -1.10 2.59 -0.14
C THR A 348 -2.38 3.02 0.56
N PHE A 349 -3.39 3.49 -0.18
CA PHE A 349 -4.67 3.86 0.39
C PHE A 349 -5.34 2.68 1.11
N PRO A 350 -6.06 2.93 2.21
CA PRO A 350 -6.91 1.92 2.84
C PRO A 350 -7.98 1.40 1.88
N PHE A 351 -8.35 0.12 2.00
CA PHE A 351 -9.34 -0.52 1.10
C PHE A 351 -10.68 0.25 1.04
N TYR A 352 -11.10 0.90 2.13
CA TYR A 352 -12.31 1.73 2.18
C TYR A 352 -12.22 3.05 1.40
N TYR A 353 -11.15 3.33 0.67
CA TYR A 353 -11.11 4.35 -0.39
C TYR A 353 -11.52 3.81 -1.77
N TYR A 354 -11.39 2.50 -2.01
CA TYR A 354 -11.71 1.86 -3.30
C TYR A 354 -13.13 1.29 -3.36
N ASN A 355 -13.76 1.39 -4.51
CA ASN A 355 -15.03 0.75 -4.81
C ASN A 355 -14.80 -0.70 -5.23
N ILE A 356 -15.41 -1.67 -4.54
CA ILE A 356 -15.23 -3.08 -4.90
C ILE A 356 -15.85 -3.39 -6.27
N GLN A 357 -16.92 -2.70 -6.68
CA GLN A 357 -17.56 -2.97 -7.96
C GLN A 357 -16.67 -2.54 -9.12
N GLU A 358 -15.92 -1.44 -8.96
CA GLU A 358 -14.87 -1.05 -9.91
C GLU A 358 -13.75 -2.10 -9.96
N MET A 359 -13.34 -2.67 -8.81
CA MET A 359 -12.39 -3.79 -8.77
C MET A 359 -12.93 -5.02 -9.51
N LEU A 360 -14.17 -5.44 -9.25
CA LEU A 360 -14.79 -6.60 -9.90
C LEU A 360 -14.93 -6.39 -11.42
N ASN A 361 -15.27 -5.18 -11.85
CA ASN A 361 -15.37 -4.82 -13.27
C ASN A 361 -14.02 -4.85 -14.02
N ILE A 362 -12.88 -4.80 -13.32
CA ILE A 362 -11.54 -4.95 -13.93
C ILE A 362 -11.20 -6.43 -14.20
N PHE A 363 -11.84 -7.36 -13.49
CA PHE A 363 -11.59 -8.81 -13.59
C PHE A 363 -12.71 -9.58 -14.31
N ALA A 364 -13.74 -8.89 -14.82
CA ALA A 364 -14.85 -9.42 -15.60
C ALA A 364 -14.63 -9.24 -17.11
#